data_AF-A0A971YDC3-F1
#
_entry.id   AF-A0A971YDC3-F1
#
_cell.length_a   1.000
_cell.length_b   1.000
_cell.length_c   1.000
_cell.angle_alpha   90.00
_cell.angle_beta   90.00
_cell.angle_gamma   90.00
#
_symmetry.space_group_name_H-M   'P 1'
#
loop_
_entity.id
_entity.type
_entity.pdbx_description
1 polymer ?
#
loop_
_entity_poly.entity_id
_entity_poly.type
_entity_poly.pdbx_seq_one_letter_code
_entity_poly.pdbx_strand_id
1 'polypeptide(L)'
;MHLHWITAFLCIVLGAAQARADQRVDIMTNSTDTAYEQFVNQGLEQAITQEIAALLPAVSPERLNALAAHLHTGRDALILGYSDVTALSNATDGHLVLDVRTNTDAIYTYLRDMGVLYTASGPKPYGLILDGVEPGRTKRLGPLQELSGLRPTGAVRADMPVLRLAQEPPGAWTGVLTQGEWSVTRTAKVLDDVWFGLWQEFFARPEAALTQTDGTVMVRVSGWVSSIGPMQFDTLMNSWSAEIVRKELIKVDMDTLGLAALWSVQPRNLDALRAQLQNAAQAQGLHVEIE
;
A
#
# COMPACT_ATOMS: atom_id res chain seq x y z
N MET A 1 -12.94 42.23 -59.33
CA MET A 1 -12.89 42.50 -57.86
C MET A 1 -11.93 41.51 -57.21
N HIS A 2 -11.26 41.92 -56.14
CA HIS A 2 -10.06 41.26 -55.63
C HIS A 2 -10.33 40.13 -54.61
N LEU A 3 -9.60 39.02 -54.81
CA LEU A 3 -8.90 38.20 -53.81
C LEU A 3 -9.13 38.52 -52.31
N HIS A 4 -9.84 37.65 -51.58
CA HIS A 4 -9.83 37.45 -50.10
C HIS A 4 -10.31 35.99 -49.83
N TRP A 5 -9.92 35.21 -48.80
CA TRP A 5 -8.80 35.17 -47.84
C TRP A 5 -8.32 33.68 -47.80
N ILE A 6 -7.03 33.35 -47.77
CA ILE A 6 -6.13 33.23 -46.58
C ILE A 6 -6.56 32.16 -45.55
N THR A 7 -6.03 30.95 -45.80
CA THR A 7 -5.36 30.03 -44.86
C THR A 7 -5.81 29.97 -43.40
N ALA A 8 -6.55 28.94 -43.03
CA ALA A 8 -6.74 28.53 -41.64
C ALA A 8 -5.43 27.90 -41.10
N PHE A 9 -4.69 28.65 -40.28
CA PHE A 9 -3.51 28.14 -39.58
C PHE A 9 -3.97 27.33 -38.35
N LEU A 10 -4.10 26.01 -38.51
CA LEU A 10 -4.42 25.12 -37.39
C LEU A 10 -3.19 25.02 -36.46
N CYS A 11 -3.11 25.92 -35.48
CA CYS A 11 -2.15 25.79 -34.39
C CYS A 11 -2.49 24.53 -33.57
N ILE A 12 -1.87 23.40 -33.95
CA ILE A 12 -1.81 22.22 -33.11
C ILE A 12 -0.97 22.61 -31.90
N VAL A 13 -1.65 23.01 -30.83
CA VAL A 13 -1.06 23.07 -29.50
C VAL A 13 -0.79 21.63 -29.10
N LEU A 14 0.39 21.14 -29.48
CA LEU A 14 1.04 20.00 -28.84
C LEU A 14 1.27 20.41 -27.38
N GLY A 15 0.24 20.23 -26.57
CA GLY A 15 0.38 20.23 -25.13
C GLY A 15 1.35 19.12 -24.78
N ALA A 16 2.62 19.48 -24.58
CA ALA A 16 3.56 18.62 -23.90
C ALA A 16 2.89 18.29 -22.57
N ALA A 17 2.46 17.04 -22.43
CA ALA A 17 2.00 16.54 -21.15
C ALA A 17 3.19 16.65 -20.21
N GLN A 18 3.18 17.68 -19.36
CA GLN A 18 4.04 17.72 -18.19
C GLN A 18 3.59 16.57 -17.31
N ALA A 19 4.21 15.40 -17.55
CA ALA A 19 4.12 14.26 -16.66
C ALA A 19 4.57 14.77 -15.30
N ARG A 20 3.61 14.95 -14.39
CA ARG A 20 3.91 15.41 -13.04
C ARG A 20 4.87 14.40 -12.42
N ALA A 21 5.89 14.90 -11.75
CA ALA A 21 6.67 14.06 -10.86
C ALA A 21 5.77 13.65 -9.70
N ASP A 22 5.88 12.39 -9.32
CA ASP A 22 5.11 11.82 -8.22
C ASP A 22 5.76 12.21 -6.89
N GLN A 23 7.10 12.32 -6.86
CA GLN A 23 7.88 12.83 -5.74
C GLN A 23 8.90 13.89 -6.19
N ARG A 24 9.09 14.92 -5.36
CA ARG A 24 10.12 15.96 -5.55
C ARG A 24 11.07 15.97 -4.36
N VAL A 25 12.35 15.79 -4.65
CA VAL A 25 13.40 15.58 -3.66
C VAL A 25 14.45 16.68 -3.75
N ASP A 26 14.90 17.19 -2.60
CA ASP A 26 15.99 18.17 -2.48
C ASP A 26 17.14 17.53 -1.69
N ILE A 27 18.30 17.40 -2.31
CA ILE A 27 19.52 16.83 -1.75
C ILE A 27 20.59 17.91 -1.64
N MET A 28 21.12 18.10 -0.43
CA MET A 28 22.28 18.97 -0.19
C MET A 28 23.55 18.30 -0.72
N THR A 29 24.33 19.02 -1.51
CA THR A 29 25.48 18.50 -2.27
C THR A 29 26.79 19.19 -1.94
N ASN A 30 27.87 18.41 -1.95
CA ASN A 30 29.24 18.89 -1.80
C ASN A 30 29.90 18.87 -3.20
N SER A 31 30.51 19.99 -3.61
CA SER A 31 30.76 20.34 -5.01
C SER A 31 31.90 19.56 -5.70
N THR A 32 31.70 18.28 -6.00
CA THR A 32 32.59 17.43 -6.82
C THR A 32 31.81 16.47 -7.72
N ASP A 33 32.19 16.34 -8.99
CA ASP A 33 31.46 15.51 -9.99
C ASP A 33 31.28 14.04 -9.58
N THR A 34 32.27 13.44 -8.90
CA THR A 34 32.17 12.05 -8.40
C THR A 34 31.10 11.85 -7.32
N ALA A 35 30.59 12.93 -6.72
CA ALA A 35 29.48 12.87 -5.78
C ALA A 35 28.11 13.03 -6.48
N TYR A 36 28.06 13.46 -7.75
CA TYR A 36 26.79 13.68 -8.46
C TYR A 36 25.93 12.41 -8.53
N GLU A 37 26.51 11.30 -9.00
CA GLU A 37 25.81 10.01 -9.05
C GLU A 37 25.39 9.55 -7.65
N GLN A 38 26.16 9.87 -6.60
CA GLN A 38 25.81 9.52 -5.22
C GLN A 38 24.59 10.31 -4.73
N PHE A 39 24.53 11.62 -5.02
CA PHE A 39 23.37 12.46 -4.70
C PHE A 39 22.13 12.09 -5.53
N VAL A 40 22.30 11.67 -6.79
CA VAL A 40 21.21 11.09 -7.60
C VAL A 40 20.68 9.81 -6.96
N ASN A 41 21.56 8.86 -6.63
CA ASN A 41 21.18 7.61 -5.98
C ASN A 41 20.43 7.86 -4.65
N GLN A 42 20.93 8.76 -3.81
CA GLN A 42 20.28 9.19 -2.56
C GLN A 42 18.90 9.81 -2.80
N GLY A 43 18.76 10.65 -3.84
CA GLY A 43 17.50 11.26 -4.21
C GLY A 43 16.45 10.24 -4.67
N LEU A 44 16.85 9.21 -5.43
CA LEU A 44 15.96 8.11 -5.82
C LEU A 44 15.53 7.25 -4.63
N GLU A 45 16.44 6.98 -3.70
CA GLU A 45 16.16 6.24 -2.45
C GLU A 45 15.20 7.01 -1.53
N GLN A 46 15.36 8.33 -1.45
CA GLN A 46 14.46 9.23 -0.73
C GLN A 46 13.09 9.32 -1.39
N ALA A 47 12.99 9.35 -2.72
CA ALA A 47 11.72 9.31 -3.44
C ALA A 47 10.93 8.02 -3.14
N ILE A 48 11.58 6.85 -3.15
CA ILE A 48 10.95 5.58 -2.74
C ILE A 48 10.48 5.65 -1.28
N THR A 49 11.28 6.24 -0.39
CA THR A 49 10.92 6.37 1.03
C THR A 49 9.70 7.28 1.23
N GLN A 50 9.62 8.39 0.48
CA GLN A 50 8.47 9.31 0.47
C GLN A 50 7.21 8.61 -0.08
N GLU A 51 7.34 7.82 -1.15
CA GLU A 51 6.24 7.04 -1.73
C GLU A 51 5.68 6.01 -0.73
N ILE A 52 6.56 5.24 -0.06
CA ILE A 52 6.14 4.28 0.98
C ILE A 52 5.44 5.01 2.13
N ALA A 53 5.94 6.19 2.56
CA ALA A 53 5.32 6.98 3.62
C ALA A 53 3.93 7.53 3.22
N ALA A 54 3.75 7.92 1.95
CA ALA A 54 2.46 8.36 1.42
C ALA A 54 1.43 7.22 1.39
N LEU A 55 1.86 6.00 1.02
CA LEU A 55 1.03 4.79 1.04
C LEU A 55 0.75 4.27 2.46
N LEU A 56 1.64 4.53 3.42
CA LEU A 56 1.59 3.99 4.79
C LEU A 56 1.70 5.07 5.88
N PRO A 57 0.78 6.05 5.96
CA PRO A 57 0.91 7.22 6.85
C PRO A 57 0.88 6.90 8.36
N ALA A 58 0.55 5.66 8.75
CA ALA A 58 0.52 5.20 10.14
C ALA A 58 1.74 4.34 10.55
N VAL A 59 2.67 4.05 9.63
CA VAL A 59 3.83 3.19 9.92
C VAL A 59 4.86 3.93 10.78
N SER A 60 5.56 3.23 11.68
CA SER A 60 6.60 3.85 12.50
C SER A 60 7.85 4.19 11.66
N PRO A 61 8.65 5.21 12.04
CA PRO A 61 9.86 5.59 11.31
C PRO A 61 10.89 4.47 11.17
N GLU A 62 11.04 3.63 12.20
CA GLU A 62 11.97 2.49 12.20
C GLU A 62 11.57 1.46 11.15
N ARG A 63 10.26 1.17 11.07
CA ARG A 63 9.70 0.23 10.11
C ARG A 63 9.66 0.80 8.69
N LEU A 64 9.40 2.10 8.52
CA LEU A 64 9.56 2.80 7.24
C LEU A 64 10.97 2.65 6.69
N ASN A 65 11.99 2.89 7.53
CA ASN A 65 13.39 2.75 7.15
C ASN A 65 13.75 1.30 6.78
N ALA A 66 13.22 0.32 7.51
CA ALA A 66 13.40 -1.11 7.19
C ALA A 66 12.74 -1.50 5.85
N LEU A 67 11.55 -0.96 5.56
CA LEU A 67 10.84 -1.17 4.29
C LEU A 67 11.59 -0.52 3.12
N ALA A 68 12.02 0.73 3.27
CA ALA A 68 12.81 1.45 2.26
C ALA A 68 14.09 0.67 1.93
N ALA A 69 14.90 0.31 2.93
CA ALA A 69 16.14 -0.44 2.74
C ALA A 69 15.93 -1.81 2.06
N HIS A 70 14.78 -2.46 2.30
CA HIS A 70 14.44 -3.69 1.59
C HIS A 70 14.13 -3.42 0.10
N LEU A 71 13.27 -2.43 -0.19
CA LEU A 71 12.86 -2.07 -1.55
C LEU A 71 14.00 -1.47 -2.38
N HIS A 72 14.97 -0.80 -1.77
CA HIS A 72 16.18 -0.27 -2.45
C HIS A 72 16.99 -1.36 -3.16
N THR A 73 16.94 -2.61 -2.70
CA THR A 73 17.60 -3.75 -3.37
C THR A 73 17.01 -4.05 -4.76
N GLY A 74 15.77 -3.64 -5.01
CA GLY A 74 15.06 -3.78 -6.29
C GLY A 74 14.76 -2.44 -6.99
N ARG A 75 15.43 -1.35 -6.60
CA ARG A 75 15.14 0.04 -6.97
C ARG A 75 14.85 0.27 -8.46
N ASP A 76 15.59 -0.38 -9.36
CA ASP A 76 15.51 -0.12 -10.79
C ASP A 76 14.16 -0.54 -11.42
N ALA A 77 13.39 -1.41 -10.74
CA ALA A 77 12.00 -1.72 -11.11
C ALA A 77 10.96 -0.76 -10.50
N LEU A 78 11.38 0.04 -9.50
CA LEU A 78 10.55 0.95 -8.71
C LEU A 78 10.67 2.42 -9.16
N ILE A 79 11.64 2.75 -9.99
CA ILE A 79 11.85 4.08 -10.59
C ILE A 79 11.53 4.02 -12.09
N LEU A 80 10.60 4.85 -12.55
CA LEU A 80 10.25 4.98 -13.97
C LEU A 80 11.14 6.01 -14.70
N GLY A 81 11.77 6.90 -13.94
CA GLY A 81 12.72 7.91 -14.42
C GLY A 81 12.85 9.08 -13.45
N TYR A 82 13.77 9.99 -13.73
CA TYR A 82 13.92 11.24 -13.01
C TYR A 82 14.34 12.36 -13.97
N SER A 83 14.19 13.61 -13.54
CA SER A 83 14.71 14.78 -14.24
C SER A 83 15.30 15.78 -13.26
N ASP A 84 16.48 16.29 -13.59
CA ASP A 84 17.21 17.25 -12.77
C ASP A 84 16.59 18.65 -12.92
N VAL A 85 16.10 19.21 -11.82
CA VAL A 85 15.63 20.60 -11.77
C VAL A 85 16.76 21.45 -11.22
N THR A 86 17.44 22.17 -12.12
CA THR A 86 18.64 22.95 -11.78
C THR A 86 18.39 23.89 -10.60
N ALA A 87 19.01 23.60 -9.45
CA ALA A 87 19.05 24.54 -8.35
C ALA A 87 20.12 25.60 -8.62
N LEU A 88 19.81 26.85 -8.26
CA LEU A 88 20.78 27.95 -8.28
C LEU A 88 21.78 27.74 -7.13
N SER A 89 22.91 27.11 -7.42
CA SER A 89 24.01 26.95 -6.46
C SER A 89 24.59 28.32 -6.08
N ASN A 90 24.64 28.61 -4.79
CA ASN A 90 25.58 29.59 -4.26
C ASN A 90 26.95 28.91 -4.09
N ALA A 91 28.04 29.69 -4.01
CA ALA A 91 29.41 29.16 -4.03
C ALA A 91 29.86 28.40 -2.76
N THR A 92 28.93 27.95 -1.92
CA THR A 92 29.21 27.31 -0.62
C THR A 92 28.27 26.13 -0.35
N ASP A 93 27.00 26.24 -0.77
CA ASP A 93 26.00 25.17 -0.67
C ASP A 93 25.41 24.91 -2.07
N GLY A 94 25.64 23.71 -2.60
CA GLY A 94 24.99 23.22 -3.81
C GLY A 94 23.77 22.40 -3.44
N HIS A 95 22.66 22.58 -4.15
CA HIS A 95 21.48 21.71 -4.02
C HIS A 95 21.25 20.95 -5.31
N LEU A 96 20.80 19.70 -5.21
CA LEU A 96 20.30 18.91 -6.32
C LEU A 96 18.83 18.64 -6.07
N VAL A 97 17.97 19.26 -6.89
CA VAL A 97 16.53 19.01 -6.84
C VAL A 97 16.15 18.04 -7.96
N LEU A 98 15.59 16.90 -7.58
CA LEU A 98 15.16 15.86 -8.50
C LEU A 98 13.63 15.78 -8.50
N ASP A 99 13.07 15.87 -9.69
CA ASP A 99 11.69 15.49 -9.96
C ASP A 99 11.71 14.00 -10.37
N VAL A 100 11.25 13.11 -9.47
CA VAL A 100 11.37 11.65 -9.61
C VAL A 100 9.99 11.04 -9.89
N ARG A 101 9.95 10.09 -10.83
CA ARG A 101 8.76 9.31 -11.18
C ARG A 101 8.89 7.90 -10.62
N THR A 102 8.09 7.60 -9.61
CA THR A 102 8.03 6.31 -8.93
C THR A 102 7.08 5.36 -9.64
N ASN A 103 7.29 4.07 -9.50
CA ASN A 103 6.36 3.04 -9.95
C ASN A 103 5.42 2.69 -8.78
N THR A 104 4.48 3.58 -8.46
CA THR A 104 3.57 3.44 -7.32
C THR A 104 2.83 2.11 -7.34
N ASP A 105 2.38 1.63 -8.50
CA ASP A 105 1.70 0.33 -8.63
C ASP A 105 2.60 -0.85 -8.25
N ALA A 106 3.88 -0.82 -8.64
CA ALA A 106 4.85 -1.84 -8.22
C ALA A 106 5.17 -1.74 -6.72
N ILE A 107 5.37 -0.53 -6.19
CA ILE A 107 5.64 -0.32 -4.75
C ILE A 107 4.45 -0.81 -3.92
N TYR A 108 3.22 -0.44 -4.30
CA TYR A 108 1.99 -0.93 -3.69
C TYR A 108 1.89 -2.46 -3.77
N THR A 109 2.19 -3.04 -4.92
CA THR A 109 2.20 -4.51 -5.12
C THR A 109 3.20 -5.20 -4.17
N TYR A 110 4.43 -4.70 -4.06
CA TYR A 110 5.41 -5.23 -3.10
C TYR A 110 4.93 -5.11 -1.65
N LEU A 111 4.38 -3.96 -1.25
CA LEU A 111 3.86 -3.74 0.11
C LEU A 111 2.64 -4.64 0.41
N ARG A 112 1.77 -4.87 -0.57
CA ARG A 112 0.64 -5.80 -0.49
C ARG A 112 1.14 -7.23 -0.29
N ASP A 113 2.04 -7.68 -1.16
CA ASP A 113 2.51 -9.06 -1.21
C ASP A 113 3.36 -9.43 0.01
N MET A 114 4.07 -8.47 0.61
CA MET A 114 4.74 -8.65 1.92
C MET A 114 3.78 -8.63 3.13
N GLY A 115 2.48 -8.39 2.93
CA GLY A 115 1.48 -8.25 4.00
C GLY A 115 1.49 -6.90 4.73
N VAL A 116 2.30 -5.93 4.28
CA VAL A 116 2.59 -4.68 5.00
C VAL A 116 1.38 -3.74 5.02
N LEU A 117 0.62 -3.67 3.93
CA LEU A 117 -0.62 -2.86 3.86
C LEU A 117 -1.62 -3.28 4.95
N TYR A 118 -1.69 -4.57 5.27
CA TYR A 118 -2.63 -5.14 6.23
C TYR A 118 -2.22 -4.87 7.69
N THR A 119 -0.94 -4.59 7.94
CA THR A 119 -0.37 -4.32 9.27
C THR A 119 0.11 -2.87 9.41
N ALA A 120 -0.29 -1.98 8.51
CA ALA A 120 0.11 -0.57 8.51
C ALA A 120 -0.25 0.15 9.82
N SER A 121 -1.43 -0.17 10.36
CA SER A 121 -2.07 0.51 11.49
C SER A 121 -1.71 -0.08 12.85
N GLY A 122 -0.99 -1.20 12.89
CA GLY A 122 -0.59 -1.88 14.11
C GLY A 122 -0.06 -3.30 13.87
N PRO A 123 0.76 -3.84 14.79
CA PRO A 123 1.31 -5.18 14.68
C PRO A 123 0.23 -6.27 14.84
N LYS A 124 0.13 -7.20 13.89
CA LYS A 124 -0.77 -8.36 14.01
C LYS A 124 -0.14 -9.50 14.82
N PRO A 125 -0.86 -10.08 15.81
CA PRO A 125 -0.37 -11.24 16.55
C PRO A 125 -0.49 -12.53 15.73
N TYR A 126 0.48 -13.44 15.91
CA TYR A 126 0.42 -14.80 15.37
C TYR A 126 1.10 -15.80 16.32
N GLY A 127 0.73 -17.07 16.26
CA GLY A 127 1.44 -18.14 16.96
C GLY A 127 2.70 -18.56 16.21
N LEU A 128 3.84 -18.70 16.87
CA LEU A 128 5.08 -19.20 16.26
C LEU A 128 5.52 -20.52 16.89
N ILE A 129 5.76 -21.53 16.06
CA ILE A 129 6.31 -22.83 16.46
C ILE A 129 7.56 -23.11 15.62
N LEU A 130 8.64 -23.55 16.28
CA LEU A 130 9.93 -23.84 15.64
C LEU A 130 10.31 -25.29 15.91
N ASP A 131 10.37 -26.12 14.87
CA ASP A 131 10.69 -27.54 14.96
C ASP A 131 12.09 -27.80 14.36
N GLY A 132 13.03 -28.28 15.18
CA GLY A 132 14.39 -28.62 14.72
C GLY A 132 15.24 -27.43 14.23
N VAL A 133 14.82 -26.18 14.44
CA VAL A 133 15.51 -24.98 13.94
C VAL A 133 16.66 -24.57 14.87
N GLU A 134 17.89 -24.48 14.34
CA GLU A 134 19.04 -24.00 15.11
C GLU A 134 18.89 -22.52 15.55
N PRO A 135 19.20 -22.16 16.81
CA PRO A 135 19.11 -20.78 17.31
C PRO A 135 19.96 -19.75 16.54
N GLY A 136 21.03 -20.17 15.88
CA GLY A 136 21.81 -19.29 15.02
C GLY A 136 21.06 -18.83 13.76
N ARG A 137 20.13 -19.65 13.26
CA ARG A 137 19.39 -19.46 12.02
C ARG A 137 18.08 -18.68 12.21
N THR A 138 17.57 -18.59 13.44
CA THR A 138 16.35 -17.81 13.77
C THR A 138 16.58 -16.29 13.77
N LYS A 139 17.83 -15.81 13.75
CA LYS A 139 18.18 -14.37 13.77
C LYS A 139 17.44 -13.53 12.71
N ARG A 140 17.12 -14.11 11.55
CA ARG A 140 16.41 -13.43 10.46
C ARG A 140 14.90 -13.25 10.73
N LEU A 141 14.31 -13.99 11.68
CA LEU A 141 12.89 -13.85 12.04
C LEU A 141 12.55 -12.48 12.63
N GLY A 142 13.41 -11.91 13.50
CA GLY A 142 13.16 -10.59 14.10
C GLY A 142 12.99 -9.48 13.05
N PRO A 143 13.94 -9.32 12.11
CA PRO A 143 13.78 -8.39 10.99
C PRO A 143 12.54 -8.64 10.11
N LEU A 144 12.19 -9.90 9.83
CA LEU A 144 11.01 -10.24 9.03
C LEU A 144 9.69 -9.92 9.76
N GLN A 145 9.65 -10.18 11.06
CA GLN A 145 8.56 -9.79 11.97
C GLN A 145 8.36 -8.27 12.02
N GLU A 146 9.46 -7.50 12.10
CA GLU A 146 9.41 -6.04 12.07
C GLU A 146 8.87 -5.51 10.73
N LEU A 147 9.45 -6.01 9.62
CA LEU A 147 9.10 -5.58 8.26
C LEU A 147 7.61 -5.80 7.96
N SER A 148 7.15 -7.05 8.13
CA SER A 148 5.75 -7.43 7.89
C SER A 148 4.78 -6.97 8.98
N GLY A 149 5.25 -6.36 10.08
CA GLY A 149 4.38 -5.90 11.18
C GLY A 149 3.67 -7.05 11.90
N LEU A 150 4.39 -8.15 12.12
CA LEU A 150 3.87 -9.40 12.69
C LEU A 150 4.59 -9.70 14.01
N ARG A 151 3.84 -9.93 15.09
CA ARG A 151 4.41 -10.20 16.42
C ARG A 151 4.04 -11.61 16.90
N PRO A 152 5.02 -12.47 17.24
CA PRO A 152 4.73 -13.78 17.79
C PRO A 152 4.12 -13.64 19.19
N THR A 153 3.13 -14.46 19.53
CA THR A 153 2.56 -14.56 20.87
C THR A 153 2.55 -16.02 21.36
N GLY A 154 2.75 -16.20 22.66
CA GLY A 154 2.61 -17.51 23.32
C GLY A 154 1.14 -17.88 23.61
N ALA A 155 0.22 -16.92 23.57
CA ALA A 155 -1.20 -17.13 23.82
C ALA A 155 -1.96 -17.35 22.50
N VAL A 156 -1.75 -18.52 21.89
CA VAL A 156 -2.42 -18.92 20.65
C VAL A 156 -3.93 -19.09 20.87
N ARG A 157 -4.73 -18.58 19.93
CA ARG A 157 -6.20 -18.71 19.90
C ARG A 157 -6.63 -19.40 18.61
N ALA A 158 -7.84 -19.97 18.59
CA ALA A 158 -8.35 -20.76 17.46
C ALA A 158 -8.56 -19.93 16.18
N ASP A 159 -8.80 -18.63 16.32
CA ASP A 159 -8.97 -17.63 15.25
C ASP A 159 -7.64 -17.03 14.76
N MET A 160 -6.51 -17.33 15.40
CA MET A 160 -5.22 -16.73 15.12
C MET A 160 -4.40 -17.57 14.12
N PRO A 161 -3.69 -16.94 13.16
CA PRO A 161 -2.73 -17.66 12.33
C PRO A 161 -1.60 -18.25 13.19
N VAL A 162 -1.24 -19.50 12.93
CA VAL A 162 -0.10 -20.21 13.55
C VAL A 162 0.89 -20.58 12.46
N LEU A 163 2.10 -20.02 12.55
CA LEU A 163 3.23 -20.32 11.70
C LEU A 163 4.11 -21.36 12.38
N ARG A 164 4.27 -22.52 11.72
CA ARG A 164 5.25 -23.55 12.06
C ARG A 164 6.41 -23.48 11.08
N LEU A 165 7.65 -23.42 11.57
CA LEU A 165 8.86 -23.45 10.74
C LEU A 165 9.76 -24.62 11.13
N ALA A 166 10.22 -25.35 10.13
CA ALA A 166 11.14 -26.48 10.25
C ALA A 166 12.29 -26.37 9.24
N GLN A 167 13.35 -27.16 9.45
CA GLN A 167 14.47 -27.29 8.52
C GLN A 167 14.66 -28.75 8.09
N GLU A 168 13.86 -29.15 7.11
CA GLU A 168 13.86 -30.49 6.51
C GLU A 168 13.70 -30.34 4.98
N PRO A 169 14.52 -31.00 4.13
CA PRO A 169 15.81 -31.66 4.40
C PRO A 169 16.97 -30.65 4.62
N PRO A 170 18.24 -31.08 4.86
CA PRO A 170 19.32 -30.17 5.28
C PRO A 170 19.58 -29.04 4.27
N GLY A 171 19.36 -27.80 4.71
CA GLY A 171 19.62 -26.58 3.95
C GLY A 171 18.38 -25.89 3.36
N ALA A 172 17.19 -26.49 3.47
CA ALA A 172 15.93 -25.84 3.14
C ALA A 172 15.17 -25.42 4.41
N TRP A 173 14.39 -24.35 4.29
CA TRP A 173 13.34 -23.99 5.22
C TRP A 173 12.01 -24.52 4.69
N THR A 174 11.23 -25.13 5.56
CA THR A 174 9.83 -25.49 5.29
C THR A 174 8.96 -24.80 6.33
N GLY A 175 7.92 -24.11 5.87
CA GLY A 175 6.97 -23.41 6.72
C GLY A 175 5.55 -23.82 6.41
N VAL A 176 4.74 -23.98 7.45
CA VAL A 176 3.31 -24.26 7.39
C VAL A 176 2.59 -23.17 8.15
N LEU A 177 1.64 -22.50 7.50
CA LEU A 177 0.78 -21.49 8.13
C LEU A 177 -0.65 -22.04 8.19
N THR A 178 -1.27 -22.00 9.38
CA THR A 178 -2.62 -22.55 9.63
C THR A 178 -3.52 -21.55 10.33
N GLN A 179 -4.81 -21.51 9.99
CA GLN A 179 -5.83 -20.77 10.72
C GLN A 179 -7.18 -21.47 10.56
N GLY A 180 -7.73 -22.03 11.65
CA GLY A 180 -8.88 -22.95 11.56
C GLY A 180 -8.56 -24.14 10.64
N GLU A 181 -9.47 -24.45 9.72
CA GLU A 181 -9.32 -25.50 8.71
C GLU A 181 -8.38 -25.11 7.54
N TRP A 182 -8.01 -23.83 7.40
CA TRP A 182 -7.14 -23.39 6.32
C TRP A 182 -5.66 -23.66 6.64
N SER A 183 -4.93 -24.20 5.68
CA SER A 183 -3.48 -24.41 5.77
C SER A 183 -2.80 -24.19 4.42
N VAL A 184 -1.61 -23.60 4.47
CA VAL A 184 -0.68 -23.49 3.34
C VAL A 184 0.72 -23.94 3.77
N THR A 185 1.47 -24.54 2.85
CA THR A 185 2.86 -24.98 3.06
C THR A 185 3.76 -24.40 1.97
N ARG A 186 4.95 -23.90 2.37
CA ARG A 186 5.98 -23.40 1.47
C ARG A 186 7.35 -23.93 1.88
N THR A 187 8.17 -24.28 0.89
CA THR A 187 9.56 -24.72 1.09
C THR A 187 10.49 -23.94 0.17
N ALA A 188 11.56 -23.37 0.70
CA ALA A 188 12.57 -22.64 -0.06
C ALA A 188 13.95 -22.70 0.61
N LYS A 189 14.99 -22.21 -0.07
CA LYS A 189 16.36 -22.19 0.47
C LYS A 189 16.58 -21.07 1.50
N VAL A 190 15.86 -19.95 1.34
CA VAL A 190 15.97 -18.77 2.20
C VAL A 190 14.69 -18.63 3.04
N LEU A 191 14.83 -18.18 4.28
CA LEU A 191 13.68 -17.98 5.18
C LEU A 191 12.72 -16.92 4.63
N ASP A 192 13.27 -15.85 4.06
CA ASP A 192 12.53 -14.73 3.46
C ASP A 192 11.52 -15.22 2.40
N ASP A 193 11.91 -16.11 1.49
CA ASP A 193 11.02 -16.69 0.47
C ASP A 193 9.84 -17.46 1.09
N VAL A 194 10.11 -18.24 2.15
CA VAL A 194 9.07 -18.98 2.89
C VAL A 194 8.15 -18.00 3.64
N TRP A 195 8.73 -17.00 4.28
CA TRP A 195 8.01 -15.99 5.06
C TRP A 195 7.06 -15.19 4.19
N PHE A 196 7.57 -14.51 3.16
CA PHE A 196 6.74 -13.70 2.28
C PHE A 196 5.72 -14.55 1.51
N GLY A 197 6.09 -15.73 1.02
CA GLY A 197 5.16 -16.61 0.31
C GLY A 197 3.97 -17.06 1.16
N LEU A 198 4.19 -17.44 2.43
CA LEU A 198 3.12 -17.83 3.35
C LEU A 198 2.22 -16.65 3.73
N TRP A 199 2.81 -15.50 4.04
CA TRP A 199 2.04 -14.31 4.45
C TRP A 199 1.30 -13.68 3.27
N GLN A 200 1.86 -13.70 2.05
CA GLN A 200 1.17 -13.30 0.83
C GLN A 200 -0.13 -14.09 0.65
N GLU A 201 -0.07 -15.42 0.74
CA GLU A 201 -1.25 -16.28 0.61
C GLU A 201 -2.26 -16.08 1.74
N PHE A 202 -1.79 -15.82 2.96
CA PHE A 202 -2.67 -15.49 4.08
C PHE A 202 -3.42 -14.17 3.84
N PHE A 203 -2.72 -13.09 3.48
CA PHE A 203 -3.31 -11.76 3.30
C PHE A 203 -4.09 -11.60 1.98
N ALA A 204 -3.86 -12.47 1.00
CA ALA A 204 -4.69 -12.58 -0.20
C ALA A 204 -6.10 -13.15 0.07
N ARG A 205 -6.33 -13.76 1.24
CA ARG A 205 -7.66 -14.25 1.62
C ARG A 205 -8.62 -13.11 1.94
N PRO A 206 -9.91 -13.19 1.52
CA PRO A 206 -10.91 -12.20 1.89
C PRO A 206 -10.97 -11.94 3.39
N GLU A 207 -11.01 -13.00 4.21
CA GLU A 207 -11.14 -12.87 5.67
C GLU A 207 -9.94 -12.14 6.32
N ALA A 208 -8.75 -12.23 5.72
CA ALA A 208 -7.58 -11.48 6.19
C ALA A 208 -7.62 -10.02 5.73
N ALA A 209 -8.14 -9.76 4.52
CA ALA A 209 -8.34 -8.42 3.98
C ALA A 209 -9.38 -7.60 4.76
N LEU A 210 -10.41 -8.24 5.35
CA LEU A 210 -11.36 -7.62 6.28
C LEU A 210 -10.70 -7.10 7.57
N THR A 211 -9.45 -7.47 7.85
CA THR A 211 -8.69 -6.94 8.99
C THR A 211 -7.69 -5.83 8.61
N GLN A 212 -7.80 -5.22 7.42
CA GLN A 212 -7.05 -4.03 7.07
C GLN A 212 -7.41 -2.86 8.00
N THR A 213 -6.52 -2.52 8.93
CA THR A 213 -6.68 -1.48 9.98
C THR A 213 -7.63 -1.85 11.11
N ASP A 214 -7.15 -1.72 12.35
CA ASP A 214 -8.02 -1.71 13.53
C ASP A 214 -9.07 -0.58 13.38
N GLY A 215 -10.32 -0.99 13.20
CA GLY A 215 -11.45 -0.08 13.06
C GLY A 215 -11.64 0.53 11.66
N THR A 216 -11.20 -0.11 10.58
CA THR A 216 -11.73 0.17 9.23
C THR A 216 -12.58 -1.00 8.76
N VAL A 217 -13.73 -0.72 8.15
CA VAL A 217 -14.65 -1.71 7.57
C VAL A 217 -14.86 -1.42 6.09
N MET A 218 -15.16 -2.46 5.31
CA MET A 218 -15.56 -2.30 3.93
C MET A 218 -17.07 -2.10 3.89
N VAL A 219 -17.52 -1.00 3.28
CA VAL A 219 -18.94 -0.70 3.09
C VAL A 219 -19.25 -0.84 1.62
N ARG A 220 -20.09 -1.82 1.30
CA ARG A 220 -20.62 -2.03 -0.05
C ARG A 220 -22.07 -1.59 -0.08
N VAL A 221 -22.42 -0.80 -1.10
CA VAL A 221 -23.80 -0.38 -1.33
C VAL A 221 -24.15 -0.64 -2.80
N SER A 222 -25.37 -1.12 -3.06
CA SER A 222 -25.82 -1.52 -4.39
C SER A 222 -27.29 -1.18 -4.64
N GLY A 223 -27.68 -1.17 -5.92
CA GLY A 223 -29.04 -0.85 -6.37
C GLY A 223 -29.17 0.43 -7.20
N TRP A 224 -28.05 1.08 -7.58
CA TRP A 224 -28.12 2.33 -8.33
C TRP A 224 -28.36 2.14 -9.83
N VAL A 225 -29.24 2.95 -10.40
CA VAL A 225 -29.54 2.95 -11.84
C VAL A 225 -28.59 3.81 -12.68
N SER A 226 -27.73 4.62 -12.07
CA SER A 226 -26.75 5.47 -12.77
C SER A 226 -25.52 5.78 -11.90
N SER A 227 -24.40 6.13 -12.55
CA SER A 227 -23.13 6.46 -11.89
C SER A 227 -23.17 7.72 -11.03
N ILE A 228 -24.22 8.54 -11.17
CA ILE A 228 -24.45 9.72 -10.32
C ILE A 228 -24.78 9.29 -8.88
N GLY A 229 -25.50 8.17 -8.71
CA GLY A 229 -25.94 7.66 -7.40
C GLY A 229 -24.79 7.42 -6.41
N PRO A 230 -23.78 6.61 -6.77
CA PRO A 230 -22.58 6.41 -5.96
C PRO A 230 -21.88 7.72 -5.57
N MET A 231 -21.75 8.68 -6.50
CA MET A 231 -21.07 9.96 -6.21
C MET A 231 -21.87 10.88 -5.29
N GLN A 232 -23.20 10.88 -5.39
CA GLN A 232 -24.07 11.60 -4.45
C GLN A 232 -24.04 10.94 -3.06
N PHE A 233 -24.00 9.61 -2.99
CA PHE A 233 -23.87 8.87 -1.73
C PHE A 233 -22.49 9.10 -1.09
N ASP A 234 -21.42 9.11 -1.89
CA ASP A 234 -20.08 9.47 -1.43
C ASP A 234 -20.06 10.88 -0.80
N THR A 235 -20.70 11.84 -1.47
CA THR A 235 -20.86 13.23 -0.99
C THR A 235 -21.69 13.30 0.29
N LEU A 236 -22.74 12.50 0.40
CA LEU A 236 -23.56 12.39 1.62
C LEU A 236 -22.73 11.85 2.79
N MET A 237 -21.91 10.82 2.58
CA MET A 237 -21.04 10.26 3.62
C MET A 237 -20.00 11.27 4.14
N ASN A 238 -19.59 12.27 3.34
CA ASN A 238 -18.69 13.34 3.81
C ASN A 238 -19.33 14.21 4.91
N SER A 239 -20.67 14.22 5.05
CA SER A 239 -21.34 14.93 6.14
C SER A 239 -21.31 14.19 7.49
N TRP A 240 -21.07 12.89 7.49
CA TRP A 240 -21.17 12.00 8.67
C TRP A 240 -19.90 12.02 9.55
N SER A 241 -19.38 13.21 9.83
CA SER A 241 -18.15 13.42 10.62
C SER A 241 -18.22 12.96 12.09
N ALA A 242 -19.43 12.71 12.61
CA ALA A 242 -19.67 12.17 13.95
C ALA A 242 -19.65 10.63 13.98
N GLU A 243 -19.81 9.99 12.82
CA GLU A 243 -19.84 8.53 12.63
C GLU A 243 -18.57 8.02 11.95
N ILE A 244 -17.94 8.83 11.10
CA ILE A 244 -16.79 8.50 10.25
C ILE A 244 -15.56 9.34 10.65
N VAL A 245 -14.41 8.67 10.79
CA VAL A 245 -13.08 9.28 10.94
C VAL A 245 -12.43 9.54 9.58
N ARG A 246 -12.42 8.51 8.72
CA ARG A 246 -11.85 8.54 7.37
C ARG A 246 -12.72 7.70 6.43
N LYS A 247 -12.82 8.11 5.17
CA LYS A 247 -13.58 7.43 4.12
C LYS A 247 -12.83 7.55 2.79
N GLU A 248 -12.79 6.46 2.03
CA GLU A 248 -12.20 6.42 0.69
C GLU A 248 -13.08 5.58 -0.23
N LEU A 249 -13.47 6.12 -1.39
CA LEU A 249 -14.20 5.38 -2.42
C LEU A 249 -13.19 4.55 -3.21
N ILE A 250 -13.24 3.23 -3.05
CA ILE A 250 -12.28 2.29 -3.64
C ILE A 250 -12.62 1.98 -5.09
N LYS A 251 -13.91 1.72 -5.37
CA LYS A 251 -14.40 1.45 -6.73
C LYS A 251 -15.90 1.68 -6.87
N VAL A 252 -16.32 1.88 -8.12
CA VAL A 252 -17.70 1.78 -8.58
C VAL A 252 -17.72 0.71 -9.66
N ASP A 253 -18.57 -0.31 -9.52
CA ASP A 253 -18.70 -1.42 -10.47
C ASP A 253 -20.16 -1.74 -10.79
N MET A 254 -20.36 -2.66 -11.75
CA MET A 254 -21.68 -3.08 -12.21
C MET A 254 -21.97 -4.48 -11.66
N ASP A 255 -23.12 -4.61 -11.01
CA ASP A 255 -23.61 -5.81 -10.34
C ASP A 255 -25.00 -6.21 -10.87
N THR A 256 -25.43 -7.41 -10.51
CA THR A 256 -26.76 -8.00 -10.72
C THR A 256 -27.93 -7.09 -10.32
N LEU A 257 -27.76 -6.22 -9.32
CA LEU A 257 -28.77 -5.26 -8.85
C LEU A 257 -28.64 -3.85 -9.46
N GLY A 258 -27.74 -3.64 -10.43
CA GLY A 258 -27.41 -2.33 -10.98
C GLY A 258 -25.98 -1.92 -10.62
N LEU A 259 -25.69 -0.63 -10.53
CA LEU A 259 -24.39 -0.16 -10.07
C LEU A 259 -24.24 -0.35 -8.56
N ALA A 260 -23.03 -0.75 -8.18
CA ALA A 260 -22.58 -0.87 -6.80
C ALA A 260 -21.31 -0.04 -6.60
N ALA A 261 -21.01 0.28 -5.34
CA ALA A 261 -19.78 0.96 -4.97
C ALA A 261 -19.27 0.45 -3.63
N LEU A 262 -17.95 0.51 -3.48
CA LEU A 262 -17.21 -0.03 -2.35
C LEU A 262 -16.38 1.08 -1.71
N TRP A 263 -16.57 1.29 -0.41
CA TRP A 263 -15.83 2.24 0.40
C TRP A 263 -15.00 1.54 1.45
N SER A 264 -13.80 2.05 1.68
CA SER A 264 -13.03 1.83 2.91
C SER A 264 -13.44 2.91 3.91
N VAL A 265 -14.01 2.52 5.05
CA VAL A 265 -14.57 3.46 6.04
C VAL A 265 -14.04 3.16 7.43
N GLN A 266 -13.40 4.14 8.07
CA GLN A 266 -12.97 4.07 9.46
C GLN A 266 -14.06 4.67 10.36
N PRO A 267 -14.88 3.89 11.09
CA PRO A 267 -15.95 4.42 11.93
C PRO A 267 -15.40 4.97 13.25
N ARG A 268 -16.04 6.01 13.80
CA ARG A 268 -15.93 6.35 15.24
C ARG A 268 -16.67 5.35 16.11
N ASN A 269 -17.79 4.83 15.60
CA ASN A 269 -18.60 3.79 16.22
C ASN A 269 -19.28 2.98 15.11
N LEU A 270 -19.04 1.67 15.08
CA LEU A 270 -19.52 0.78 14.01
C LEU A 270 -21.05 0.62 14.01
N ASP A 271 -21.69 0.57 15.18
CA ASP A 271 -23.14 0.40 15.28
C ASP A 271 -23.89 1.68 14.87
N ALA A 272 -23.33 2.86 15.23
CA ALA A 272 -23.84 4.14 14.76
C ALA A 272 -23.71 4.29 13.24
N LEU A 273 -22.55 3.93 12.67
CA LEU A 273 -22.35 3.92 11.22
C LEU A 273 -23.32 2.94 10.53
N ARG A 274 -23.51 1.73 11.08
CA ARG A 274 -24.43 0.73 10.52
C ARG A 274 -25.86 1.25 10.48
N ALA A 275 -26.35 1.84 11.57
CA ALA A 275 -27.68 2.45 11.61
C ALA A 275 -27.81 3.61 10.61
N GLN A 276 -26.80 4.47 10.50
CA GLN A 276 -26.81 5.61 9.57
C GLN A 276 -26.82 5.16 8.11
N LEU A 277 -26.00 4.16 7.75
CA LEU A 277 -25.98 3.55 6.42
C LEU A 277 -27.33 2.90 6.07
N GLN A 278 -27.90 2.11 6.99
CA GLN A 278 -29.19 1.46 6.78
C GLN A 278 -30.31 2.48 6.56
N ASN A 279 -30.38 3.55 7.35
CA ASN A 279 -31.34 4.64 7.18
C ASN A 279 -31.18 5.34 5.81
N ALA A 280 -29.95 5.69 5.43
CA ALA A 280 -29.65 6.39 4.18
C ALA A 280 -29.96 5.53 2.94
N ALA A 281 -29.71 4.23 3.02
CA ALA A 281 -29.98 3.28 1.96
C ALA A 281 -31.47 2.94 1.82
N GLN A 282 -32.17 2.71 2.95
CA GLN A 282 -33.60 2.41 2.95
C GLN A 282 -34.44 3.55 2.32
N ALA A 283 -34.04 4.81 2.55
CA ALA A 283 -34.66 5.98 1.92
C ALA A 283 -34.55 6.00 0.37
N GLN A 284 -33.64 5.22 -0.21
CA GLN A 284 -33.37 5.14 -1.65
C GLN A 284 -33.62 3.74 -2.25
N GLY A 285 -34.09 2.76 -1.46
CA GLY A 285 -34.25 1.37 -1.89
C GLY A 285 -32.93 0.62 -2.14
N LEU A 286 -31.82 1.13 -1.59
CA LEU A 286 -30.49 0.56 -1.76
C LEU A 286 -30.22 -0.56 -0.75
N HIS A 287 -29.30 -1.46 -1.11
CA HIS A 287 -28.85 -2.56 -0.26
C HIS A 287 -27.47 -2.21 0.30
N VAL A 288 -27.21 -2.55 1.56
CA VAL A 288 -25.94 -2.27 2.26
C VAL A 288 -25.39 -3.56 2.84
N GLU A 289 -24.12 -3.81 2.56
CA GLU A 289 -23.31 -4.87 3.14
C GLU A 289 -22.12 -4.19 3.84
N ILE A 290 -21.79 -4.63 5.07
CA ILE A 290 -20.62 -4.17 5.81
C ILE A 290 -19.79 -5.41 6.10
N GLU A 291 -18.56 -5.43 5.60
CA GLU A 291 -17.58 -6.51 5.74
C GLU A 291 -16.44 -6.10 6.70
#